data_AF-A0A952I0K0-F1
#
_entry.id   AF-A0A952I0K0-F1
#
_cell.length_a   1.000
_cell.length_b   1.000
_cell.length_c   1.000
_cell.angle_alpha   90.00
_cell.angle_beta   90.00
_cell.angle_gamma   90.00
#
_symmetry.space_group_name_H-M   'P 1'
#
loop_
_entity.id
_entity.type
_entity.pdbx_description
1 polymer ?
#
loop_
_entity_poly.entity_id
_entity_poly.type
_entity_poly.pdbx_seq_one_letter_code
_entity_poly.pdbx_strand_id
1 'polypeptide(L)'
;MKNFKVVCLGISIIFLSNLSFSQSPKIYSDSIKNEILALQYDVKEIQLNLSKAQPKLQIGIITATLGYAITIAGGQMLGRENDDLGQVLLYTGGAVGISGTVLLIDSFKYIGKAGGRGRKRAGN
;
A
#
# COMPACT_ATOMS: atom_id res chain seq x y z
N MET A 1 12.05 68.58 37.87
CA MET A 1 11.03 67.54 37.56
C MET A 1 10.75 67.32 36.06
N LYS A 2 10.96 68.30 35.17
CA LYS A 2 10.67 68.15 33.73
C LYS A 2 11.62 67.17 33.00
N ASN A 3 12.90 67.17 33.36
CA ASN A 3 13.93 66.34 32.69
C ASN A 3 13.78 64.84 32.99
N PHE A 4 13.24 64.48 34.17
CA PHE A 4 13.01 63.08 34.55
C PHE A 4 11.90 62.42 33.71
N LYS A 5 10.86 63.18 33.35
CA LYS A 5 9.78 62.70 32.48
C LYS A 5 10.25 62.40 31.05
N VAL A 6 11.18 63.20 30.52
CA VAL A 6 11.74 63.02 29.17
C VAL A 6 12.63 61.77 29.10
N VAL A 7 13.42 61.51 30.14
CA VAL A 7 14.27 60.31 30.22
C VAL A 7 13.43 59.03 30.32
N CYS A 8 12.37 59.02 31.15
CA CYS A 8 11.44 57.90 31.22
C CYS A 8 10.74 57.62 29.88
N LEU A 9 10.38 58.67 29.14
CA LEU A 9 9.70 58.53 27.85
C LEU A 9 10.64 58.00 26.77
N GLY A 10 11.92 58.40 26.80
CA GLY A 10 12.96 57.85 25.92
C GLY A 10 13.26 56.37 26.18
N ILE A 11 13.32 55.94 27.45
CA ILE A 11 13.55 54.53 27.83
C ILE A 11 12.37 53.65 27.41
N SER A 12 11.14 54.17 27.49
CA SER A 12 9.94 53.43 27.08
C SER A 12 9.86 53.21 25.56
N ILE A 13 10.39 54.14 24.76
CA ILE A 13 10.42 54.02 23.29
C ILE A 13 11.46 52.98 22.85
N ILE A 14 12.61 52.90 23.52
CA ILE A 14 13.67 51.91 23.25
C ILE A 14 13.19 50.48 23.59
N PHE A 15 12.38 50.33 24.63
CA PHE A 15 11.75 49.04 24.97
C PHE A 15 10.71 48.60 23.94
N LEU A 16 9.98 49.53 23.32
CA LEU A 16 8.97 49.23 22.31
C LEU A 16 9.57 48.75 20.97
N SER A 17 10.76 49.23 20.61
CA SER A 17 11.46 48.82 19.37
C SER A 17 11.98 47.37 19.38
N ASN A 18 12.04 46.72 20.56
CA ASN A 18 12.45 45.31 20.68
C ASN A 18 11.29 44.31 20.51
N LEU A 19 10.05 44.78 20.27
CA LEU A 19 8.89 43.95 19.90
C LEU A 19 8.88 43.60 18.39
N SER A 20 10.06 43.42 17.79
CA SER A 20 10.15 42.95 16.41
C SER A 20 9.77 41.46 16.37
N PHE A 21 8.57 41.21 15.83
CA PHE A 21 8.00 39.95 15.38
C PHE A 21 8.95 38.74 15.34
N SER A 22 8.70 37.81 16.26
CA SER A 22 9.09 36.40 16.09
C SER A 22 8.23 35.80 14.97
N GLN A 23 8.64 35.99 13.72
CA GLN A 23 8.11 35.21 12.60
C GLN A 23 8.72 33.81 12.69
N SER A 24 8.06 32.93 13.45
CA SER A 24 8.33 31.50 13.38
C SER A 24 8.06 31.01 11.94
N PRO A 25 9.05 30.41 11.25
CA PRO A 25 8.87 29.94 9.88
C PRO A 25 7.93 28.71 9.89
N LYS A 26 6.61 28.94 9.81
CA LYS A 26 5.59 27.89 9.64
C LYS A 26 5.75 27.09 8.34
N ILE A 27 6.45 27.65 7.35
CA ILE A 27 6.58 27.12 5.99
C ILE A 27 7.23 25.71 5.98
N TYR A 28 8.21 25.46 6.85
CA TYR A 28 8.92 24.16 6.88
C TYR A 28 8.10 23.07 7.61
N SER A 29 7.33 23.44 8.63
CA SER A 29 6.50 22.48 9.36
C SER A 29 5.32 21.98 8.53
N ASP A 30 4.76 22.82 7.66
CA ASP A 30 3.58 22.45 6.88
C ASP A 30 3.92 21.53 5.70
N SER A 31 5.09 21.72 5.06
CA SER A 31 5.59 20.80 4.03
C SER A 31 5.85 19.39 4.59
N ILE A 32 6.52 19.29 5.74
CA ILE A 32 6.81 17.99 6.37
C ILE A 32 5.53 17.33 6.88
N LYS A 33 4.59 18.10 7.47
CA LYS A 33 3.28 17.55 7.87
C LYS A 33 2.51 17.00 6.68
N ASN A 34 2.51 17.72 5.55
CA ASN A 34 1.84 17.28 4.34
C ASN A 34 2.49 16.01 3.77
N GLU A 35 3.82 15.90 3.81
CA GLU A 35 4.54 14.71 3.37
C GLU A 35 4.30 13.51 4.30
N ILE A 36 4.25 13.74 5.62
CA ILE A 36 3.87 12.71 6.60
C ILE A 36 2.43 12.25 6.36
N LEU A 37 1.50 13.18 6.08
CA LEU A 37 0.10 12.84 5.77
C LEU A 37 0.00 12.03 4.47
N ALA A 38 0.76 12.40 3.44
CA ALA A 38 0.82 11.65 2.19
C ALA A 38 1.38 10.23 2.40
N LEU A 39 2.45 10.08 3.18
CA LEU A 39 3.02 8.79 3.54
C LEU A 39 2.04 7.92 4.34
N GLN A 40 1.33 8.50 5.31
CA GLN A 40 0.31 7.77 6.07
C GLN A 40 -0.84 7.30 5.17
N TYR A 41 -1.25 8.15 4.21
CA TYR A 41 -2.25 7.79 3.22
C TYR A 41 -1.78 6.63 2.34
N ASP A 42 -0.56 6.70 1.81
CA ASP A 42 0.03 5.65 0.96
C ASP A 42 0.16 4.33 1.74
N VAL A 43 0.61 4.36 3.01
CA VAL A 43 0.67 3.17 3.88
C VAL A 43 -0.71 2.57 4.10
N LYS A 44 -1.72 3.41 4.36
CA LYS A 44 -3.11 2.96 4.56
C LYS A 44 -3.68 2.33 3.29
N GLU A 45 -3.40 2.90 2.13
CA GLU A 45 -3.79 2.34 0.83
C GLU A 45 -3.11 0.99 0.56
N ILE A 46 -1.81 0.89 0.86
CA ILE A 46 -1.07 -0.37 0.76
C ILE A 46 -1.69 -1.43 1.68
N GLN A 47 -1.93 -1.13 2.96
CA GLN A 47 -2.53 -2.07 3.91
C GLN A 47 -3.93 -2.53 3.45
N LEU A 48 -4.74 -1.61 2.94
CA LEU A 48 -6.08 -1.91 2.45
C LEU A 48 -6.05 -2.82 1.22
N ASN A 49 -5.13 -2.59 0.29
CA ASN A 49 -4.94 -3.45 -0.88
C ASN A 49 -4.35 -4.80 -0.52
N LEU A 50 -3.44 -4.86 0.47
CA LEU A 50 -2.86 -6.11 0.98
C LEU A 50 -3.93 -6.98 1.65
N SER A 51 -4.78 -6.38 2.49
CA SER A 51 -5.90 -7.07 3.14
C SER A 51 -6.88 -7.67 2.12
N LYS A 52 -7.10 -6.98 0.99
CA LYS A 52 -7.94 -7.50 -0.11
C LYS A 52 -7.26 -8.59 -0.95
N ALA A 53 -5.94 -8.53 -1.10
CA ALA A 53 -5.18 -9.50 -1.89
C ALA A 53 -4.90 -10.81 -1.13
N GLN A 54 -4.75 -10.76 0.19
CA GLN A 54 -4.46 -11.91 1.06
C GLN A 54 -5.45 -13.09 0.89
N PRO A 55 -6.78 -12.91 0.96
CA PRO A 55 -7.70 -14.05 0.83
C PRO A 55 -7.66 -14.67 -0.57
N LYS A 56 -7.54 -13.86 -1.63
CA LYS A 56 -7.41 -14.36 -3.01
C LYS A 56 -6.13 -15.15 -3.20
N LEU A 57 -5.03 -14.71 -2.58
CA LEU A 57 -3.74 -15.41 -2.60
C LEU A 57 -3.84 -16.78 -1.92
N GLN A 58 -4.44 -16.83 -0.73
CA GLN A 58 -4.64 -18.08 0.03
C GLN A 58 -5.49 -19.08 -0.75
N ILE A 59 -6.62 -18.62 -1.31
CA ILE A 59 -7.49 -19.46 -2.14
C ILE A 59 -6.73 -19.94 -3.38
N GLY A 60 -6.01 -19.05 -4.07
CA GLY A 60 -5.23 -19.40 -5.26
C GLY A 60 -4.19 -20.50 -4.99
N ILE A 61 -3.45 -20.41 -3.87
CA ILE A 61 -2.47 -21.44 -3.46
C ILE A 61 -3.16 -22.77 -3.16
N ILE A 62 -4.26 -22.76 -2.41
CA ILE A 62 -5.00 -23.98 -2.06
C ILE A 62 -5.57 -24.64 -3.31
N THR A 63 -6.25 -23.87 -4.16
CA THR A 63 -6.84 -24.36 -5.42
C THR A 63 -5.76 -24.89 -6.37
N ALA A 64 -4.62 -24.21 -6.51
CA ALA A 64 -3.53 -24.68 -7.34
C ALA A 64 -2.94 -26.01 -6.82
N THR A 65 -2.73 -26.11 -5.51
CA THR A 65 -2.21 -27.33 -4.86
C THR A 65 -3.18 -28.50 -5.00
N LEU A 66 -4.49 -28.26 -4.82
CA LEU A 66 -5.52 -29.28 -5.05
C LEU A 66 -5.55 -29.72 -6.50
N GLY A 67 -5.49 -28.80 -7.45
CA GLY A 67 -5.42 -29.13 -8.88
C GLY A 67 -4.24 -30.02 -9.20
N TYR A 68 -3.06 -29.71 -8.67
CA TYR A 68 -1.86 -30.54 -8.80
C TYR A 68 -2.05 -31.95 -8.19
N ALA A 69 -2.60 -32.04 -6.98
CA ALA A 69 -2.85 -33.32 -6.33
C ALA A 69 -3.85 -34.20 -7.12
N ILE A 70 -4.94 -33.61 -7.61
CA ILE A 70 -5.95 -34.29 -8.43
C ILE A 70 -5.34 -34.74 -9.76
N THR A 71 -4.50 -33.91 -10.38
CA THR A 71 -3.79 -34.25 -11.62
C THR A 71 -2.85 -35.44 -11.43
N ILE A 72 -2.09 -35.48 -10.32
CA ILE A 72 -1.24 -36.62 -9.98
C ILE A 72 -2.08 -37.88 -9.77
N ALA A 73 -3.17 -37.78 -9.00
CA ALA A 73 -4.05 -38.91 -8.75
C ALA A 73 -4.65 -39.45 -10.05
N GLY A 74 -5.14 -38.58 -10.93
CA GLY A 74 -5.63 -38.95 -12.26
C GLY A 74 -4.54 -39.58 -13.14
N GLY A 75 -3.33 -39.01 -13.13
CA GLY A 75 -2.19 -39.53 -13.88
C GLY A 75 -1.76 -40.94 -13.44
N GLN A 76 -1.87 -41.27 -12.15
CA GLN A 76 -1.62 -42.63 -11.66
C GLN A 76 -2.70 -43.63 -12.04
N MET A 77 -3.92 -43.16 -12.35
CA MET A 77 -5.05 -44.00 -12.75
C MET A 77 -5.10 -44.25 -14.26
N LEU A 78 -4.35 -43.49 -15.06
CA LEU A 78 -4.22 -43.71 -16.50
C LEU A 78 -3.57 -45.07 -16.83
N GLY A 79 -4.02 -45.69 -17.90
CA GLY A 79 -3.51 -46.97 -18.41
C GLY A 79 -3.88 -48.20 -17.57
N ARG A 80 -4.81 -48.04 -16.62
CA ARG A 80 -5.34 -49.13 -15.76
C ARG A 80 -6.83 -49.34 -16.03
N GLU A 81 -7.46 -50.22 -15.27
CA GLU A 81 -8.91 -50.49 -15.39
C GLU A 81 -9.79 -49.23 -15.25
N ASN A 82 -9.29 -48.20 -14.58
CA ASN A 82 -9.97 -46.94 -14.32
C ASN A 82 -9.45 -45.77 -15.20
N ASP A 83 -9.03 -46.04 -16.43
CA ASP A 83 -8.42 -45.06 -17.34
C ASP A 83 -9.32 -43.83 -17.60
N ASP A 84 -10.62 -44.05 -17.82
CA ASP A 84 -11.61 -42.97 -18.01
C ASP A 84 -11.67 -42.03 -16.80
N LEU A 85 -11.67 -42.58 -15.58
CA LEU A 85 -11.63 -41.78 -14.35
C LEU A 85 -10.31 -41.03 -14.24
N GLY A 86 -9.19 -41.67 -14.60
CA GLY A 86 -7.87 -41.04 -14.65
C GLY A 86 -7.84 -39.82 -15.59
N GLN A 87 -8.42 -39.95 -16.78
CA GLN A 87 -8.49 -38.88 -17.78
C GLN A 87 -9.38 -37.72 -17.32
N VAL A 88 -10.52 -38.00 -16.70
CA VAL A 88 -11.41 -36.98 -16.12
C VAL A 88 -10.72 -36.25 -14.97
N LEU A 89 -10.05 -36.96 -14.07
CA LEU A 89 -9.29 -36.36 -12.98
C LEU A 89 -8.14 -35.50 -13.49
N LEU A 90 -7.49 -35.90 -14.58
CA LEU A 90 -6.43 -35.10 -15.21
C LEU A 90 -6.94 -33.79 -15.78
N TYR A 91 -8.05 -33.83 -16.52
CA TYR A 91 -8.66 -32.63 -17.09
C TYR A 91 -9.18 -31.68 -16.00
N THR A 92 -9.87 -32.23 -15.00
CA THR A 92 -10.42 -31.44 -13.89
C THR A 92 -9.31 -30.89 -12.99
N GLY A 93 -8.32 -31.71 -12.64
CA GLY A 93 -7.15 -31.28 -11.87
C GLY A 93 -6.34 -30.19 -12.58
N GLY A 94 -6.12 -30.34 -13.89
CA GLY A 94 -5.47 -29.33 -14.71
C GLY A 94 -6.24 -28.01 -14.75
N ALA A 95 -7.56 -28.06 -14.98
CA ALA A 95 -8.42 -26.88 -14.98
C ALA A 95 -8.44 -26.17 -13.60
N VAL A 96 -8.55 -26.94 -12.52
CA VAL A 96 -8.50 -26.42 -11.14
C VAL A 96 -7.13 -25.77 -10.88
N GLY A 97 -6.03 -26.41 -11.28
CA GLY A 97 -4.67 -25.88 -11.14
C GLY A 97 -4.46 -24.53 -11.87
N ILE A 98 -4.95 -24.44 -13.11
CA ILE A 98 -4.89 -23.21 -13.90
C ILE A 98 -5.74 -22.11 -13.23
N SER A 99 -6.95 -22.43 -12.78
CA SER A 99 -7.82 -21.45 -12.11
C SER A 99 -7.18 -20.89 -10.84
N GLY A 100 -6.55 -21.73 -10.03
CA GLY A 100 -5.80 -21.29 -8.84
C GLY A 100 -4.63 -20.36 -9.20
N THR A 101 -3.92 -20.67 -10.29
CA THR A 101 -2.82 -19.83 -10.79
C THR A 101 -3.30 -18.46 -11.26
N VAL A 102 -4.46 -18.39 -11.94
CA VAL A 102 -5.06 -17.12 -12.35
C VAL A 102 -5.42 -16.26 -11.14
N LEU A 103 -5.98 -16.84 -10.08
CA LEU A 103 -6.28 -16.15 -8.83
C LEU A 103 -5.01 -15.63 -8.14
N LEU A 104 -3.92 -16.39 -8.18
CA LEU A 104 -2.60 -15.98 -7.71
C LEU A 104 -2.08 -14.75 -8.48
N ILE A 105 -2.11 -14.78 -9.82
CA ILE A 105 -1.65 -13.67 -10.66
C ILE A 105 -2.50 -12.41 -10.43
N ASP A 106 -3.82 -12.56 -10.30
CA ASP A 106 -4.70 -11.44 -9.98
C ASP A 106 -4.33 -10.83 -8.62
N SER A 107 -4.12 -11.68 -7.60
CA SER A 107 -3.69 -11.25 -6.27
C SER A 107 -2.38 -10.45 -6.31
N PHE A 108 -1.38 -10.92 -7.04
CA PHE A 108 -0.11 -10.21 -7.20
C PHE A 108 -0.24 -8.91 -7.99
N LYS A 109 -1.14 -8.85 -8.99
CA LYS A 109 -1.43 -7.62 -9.73
C LYS A 109 -2.05 -6.55 -8.83
N TYR A 110 -2.94 -6.93 -7.92
CA TYR A 110 -3.51 -6.00 -6.92
C TYR A 110 -2.42 -5.46 -5.97
N ILE A 111 -1.51 -6.32 -5.50
CA ILE A 111 -0.37 -5.92 -4.66
C ILE A 111 0.59 -5.01 -5.44
N GLY A 112 0.93 -5.36 -6.68
CA GLY A 112 1.86 -4.60 -7.52
C GLY A 112 1.30 -3.27 -8.02
N LYS A 113 -0.02 -3.16 -8.19
CA LYS A 113 -0.69 -1.88 -8.52
C LYS A 113 -0.70 -0.92 -7.33
N ALA A 114 -0.79 -1.44 -6.10
CA ALA A 114 -0.69 -0.63 -4.86
C ALA A 114 0.73 -0.08 -4.62
N GLY A 115 1.77 -0.72 -5.17
CA GLY A 115 3.17 -0.29 -5.05
C GLY A 115 3.61 0.87 -5.95
N GLY A 116 2.69 1.63 -6.55
CA GLY A 116 3.03 2.92 -7.19
C GLY A 116 3.32 2.91 -8.69
N ARG A 117 2.98 1.86 -9.45
CA ARG A 117 3.20 1.82 -10.91
C ARG A 117 2.32 2.77 -11.73
N GLY A 118 1.40 3.51 -11.11
CA GLY A 118 0.43 4.39 -11.77
C GLY A 118 0.68 5.89 -11.64
N ARG A 119 1.54 6.36 -10.72
CA ARG A 119 1.79 7.80 -10.53
C ARG A 119 2.89 8.26 -11.48
N LYS A 120 2.60 8.29 -12.79
CA LYS A 120 3.22 9.32 -13.64
C LYS A 120 2.87 10.64 -12.96
N ARG A 121 3.84 11.22 -12.26
CA ARG A 121 3.79 12.57 -11.75
C ARG A 121 3.37 13.44 -12.93
N ALA A 122 2.11 13.89 -12.93
CA ALA A 122 1.68 15.00 -13.75
C ALA A 122 2.40 16.23 -13.19
N GLY A 123 3.67 16.35 -13.56
CA GLY A 123 4.40 17.60 -13.48
C GLY A 123 4.11 18.34 -14.78
N ASN A 124 3.14 19.24 -14.72
CA ASN A 124 3.24 20.57 -15.31
C ASN A 124 2.31 21.50 -14.52
#